data_AF-A0A0A2MGW0-F1
#
_entry.id   AF-A0A0A2MGW0-F1
#
_cell.length_a   1.000
_cell.length_b   1.000
_cell.length_c   1.000
_cell.angle_alpha   90.00
_cell.angle_beta   90.00
_cell.angle_gamma   90.00
#
_symmetry.space_group_name_H-M   'P 1'
#
loop_
_entity.id
_entity.type
_entity.pdbx_description
1 polymer ?
#
loop_
_entity_poly.entity_id
_entity_poly.type
_entity_poly.pdbx_seq_one_letter_code
_entity_poly.pdbx_strand_id
1 'polypeptide(L)'
;MLAIAIVLISCQQSSKEEKITDIPAVEASKPKELEKNKITIGEKIEGDFDNDGKKDFAIAVKIKEGVGNPVEDGTPAEYEIQFSNKLKSINAGCCDIIFINEGDLNNDGADDISVFQAPGNGCVYSMATYSYIKGNWQKIVATFLIPTGCESVSEDELQKRVFKEGNSIYFYESDLNDENGGLVKRKASIKN
;
A
#
# COMPACT_ATOMS: atom_id res chain seq x y z
N MET A 1 51.26 -37.24 -40.29
CA MET A 1 51.28 -36.48 -39.03
C MET A 1 50.65 -35.13 -39.32
N LEU A 2 49.49 -34.87 -38.74
CA LEU A 2 48.60 -33.75 -39.07
C LEU A 2 49.15 -32.47 -38.42
N ALA A 3 49.54 -31.47 -39.21
CA ALA A 3 49.97 -30.16 -38.71
C ALA A 3 48.91 -29.12 -39.09
N ILE A 4 48.24 -28.60 -38.06
CA ILE A 4 47.16 -27.62 -38.14
C ILE A 4 47.76 -26.24 -38.44
N ALA A 5 47.29 -25.60 -39.51
CA ALA A 5 47.67 -24.24 -39.88
C ALA A 5 46.87 -23.22 -39.05
N ILE A 6 47.58 -22.34 -38.34
CA ILE A 6 47.01 -21.21 -37.60
C ILE A 6 46.98 -20.00 -38.56
N VAL A 7 45.78 -19.55 -38.92
CA VAL A 7 45.57 -18.32 -39.71
C VAL A 7 45.47 -17.14 -38.73
N LEU A 8 46.47 -16.25 -38.75
CA LEU A 8 46.44 -14.96 -38.07
C LEU A 8 45.77 -13.95 -39.00
N ILE A 9 44.54 -13.54 -38.69
CA ILE A 9 43.85 -12.44 -39.38
C ILE A 9 44.25 -11.14 -38.66
N SER A 10 45.15 -10.40 -39.29
CA SER A 10 45.50 -9.02 -38.94
C SER A 10 44.52 -8.07 -39.63
N CYS A 11 43.58 -7.48 -38.88
CA CYS A 11 42.80 -6.34 -39.36
C CYS A 11 43.50 -5.03 -38.99
N GLN A 12 44.15 -4.41 -39.98
CA GLN A 12 44.48 -2.98 -39.96
C GLN A 12 43.18 -2.21 -40.21
N GLN A 13 42.71 -1.43 -39.23
CA GLN A 13 41.70 -0.40 -39.45
C GLN A 13 42.39 0.94 -39.67
N SER A 14 42.39 1.36 -40.93
CA SER A 14 42.71 2.71 -41.39
C SER A 14 41.63 3.67 -40.90
N SER A 15 41.98 4.60 -40.00
CA SER A 15 41.10 5.70 -39.59
C SER A 15 40.96 6.72 -40.74
N LYS A 16 39.76 6.81 -41.31
CA LYS A 16 39.33 8.00 -42.05
C LYS A 16 38.51 8.86 -41.11
N GLU A 17 39.01 10.06 -40.86
CA GLU A 17 38.36 11.11 -40.09
C GLU A 17 37.40 11.83 -41.04
N GLU A 18 36.10 11.65 -40.85
CA GLU A 18 35.06 12.35 -41.58
C GLU A 18 34.35 13.30 -40.61
N LYS A 19 34.53 14.60 -40.89
CA LYS A 19 34.03 15.72 -40.11
C LYS A 19 32.53 15.89 -40.38
N ILE A 20 31.68 15.45 -39.46
CA ILE A 20 30.23 15.69 -39.50
C ILE A 20 29.91 16.85 -38.57
N THR A 21 29.59 17.98 -39.19
CA THR A 21 28.96 19.15 -38.58
C THR A 21 27.48 18.87 -38.27
N ASP A 22 27.09 19.26 -37.06
CA ASP A 22 25.74 19.62 -36.62
C ASP A 22 24.62 18.57 -36.76
N ILE A 23 24.52 17.71 -35.75
CA ILE A 23 23.27 17.03 -35.39
C ILE A 23 22.72 17.76 -34.15
N PRO A 24 21.50 18.31 -34.17
CA PRO A 24 20.90 18.91 -32.99
C PRO A 24 20.77 17.84 -31.90
N ALA A 25 21.17 18.19 -30.68
CA ALA A 25 21.11 17.33 -29.51
C ALA A 25 19.72 16.70 -29.40
N VAL A 26 19.63 15.41 -29.70
CA VAL A 26 18.53 14.57 -29.23
C VAL A 26 18.72 14.53 -27.73
N GLU A 27 17.99 15.40 -27.03
CA GLU A 27 17.78 15.27 -25.59
C GLU A 27 17.42 13.81 -25.33
N ALA A 28 18.31 13.11 -24.66
CA ALA A 28 18.03 11.81 -24.09
C ALA A 28 16.85 12.02 -23.14
N SER A 29 15.65 11.76 -23.63
CA SER A 29 14.45 11.69 -22.79
C SER A 29 14.77 10.63 -21.75
N LYS A 30 14.95 11.07 -20.50
CA LYS A 30 15.04 10.18 -19.34
C LYS A 30 13.96 9.09 -19.50
N PRO A 31 14.28 7.81 -19.23
CA PRO A 31 13.25 6.80 -19.09
C PRO A 31 12.23 7.35 -18.09
N LYS A 32 10.97 7.46 -18.51
CA LYS A 32 9.86 7.79 -17.62
C LYS A 32 9.77 6.63 -16.64
N GLU A 33 10.41 6.80 -15.48
CA GLU A 33 10.27 5.93 -14.34
C GLU A 33 8.77 5.82 -14.08
N LEU A 34 8.23 4.61 -14.26
CA LEU A 34 6.84 4.30 -13.94
C LEU A 34 6.68 4.66 -12.46
N GLU A 35 5.91 5.72 -12.15
CA GLU A 35 5.68 6.13 -10.76
C GLU A 35 5.15 4.92 -10.00
N LYS A 36 6.02 4.30 -9.19
CA LYS A 36 5.59 3.35 -8.18
C LYS A 36 4.66 4.11 -7.25
N ASN A 37 3.41 3.65 -7.13
CA ASN A 37 2.41 4.16 -6.19
C ASN A 37 3.11 4.42 -4.84
N LYS A 38 3.25 5.71 -4.51
CA LYS A 38 3.83 6.12 -3.24
C LYS A 38 2.80 5.78 -2.18
N ILE A 39 3.08 4.75 -1.39
CA ILE A 39 2.30 4.41 -0.19
C ILE A 39 2.29 5.65 0.71
N THR A 40 1.11 6.13 1.07
CA THR A 40 0.91 7.28 1.96
C THR A 40 0.15 6.85 3.21
N ILE A 41 0.47 7.47 4.35
CA ILE A 41 -0.13 7.14 5.65
C ILE A 41 -0.55 8.42 6.39
N GLY A 42 -1.65 8.35 7.14
CA GLY A 42 -2.12 9.45 7.99
C GLY A 42 -3.63 9.48 8.21
N GLU A 43 -4.14 10.53 8.88
CA GLU A 43 -5.58 10.77 9.11
C GLU A 43 -6.34 11.19 7.84
N LYS A 44 -5.59 11.50 6.78
CA LYS A 44 -6.08 11.80 5.44
C LYS A 44 -5.06 11.30 4.43
N ILE A 45 -5.51 10.54 3.44
CA ILE A 45 -4.65 10.02 2.35
C ILE A 45 -5.26 10.30 0.98
N GLU A 46 -4.43 10.21 -0.05
CA GLU A 46 -4.83 10.31 -1.46
C GLU A 46 -4.61 8.98 -2.18
N GLY A 47 -5.49 8.58 -3.09
CA GLY A 47 -5.38 7.36 -3.89
C GLY A 47 -6.33 7.33 -5.09
N ASP A 48 -6.03 6.54 -6.11
CA ASP A 48 -6.98 6.28 -7.22
C ASP A 48 -7.79 5.03 -6.87
N PHE A 49 -8.78 5.19 -5.99
CA PHE A 49 -9.46 4.07 -5.35
C PHE A 49 -10.50 3.38 -6.24
N ASP A 50 -10.89 3.96 -7.37
CA ASP A 50 -11.86 3.38 -8.32
C ASP A 50 -11.33 3.25 -9.75
N ASN A 51 -10.02 3.47 -9.96
CA ASN A 51 -9.33 3.33 -11.24
C ASN A 51 -9.93 4.24 -12.32
N ASP A 52 -10.34 5.46 -11.95
CA ASP A 52 -10.82 6.48 -12.88
C ASP A 52 -9.70 7.39 -13.40
N GLY A 53 -8.48 7.20 -12.90
CA GLY A 53 -7.28 7.95 -13.24
C GLY A 53 -7.12 9.27 -12.48
N LYS A 54 -8.03 9.60 -11.55
CA LYS A 54 -7.95 10.77 -10.67
C LYS A 54 -7.67 10.34 -9.23
N LYS A 55 -7.02 11.23 -8.48
CA LYS A 55 -6.80 11.01 -7.04
C LYS A 55 -8.01 11.46 -6.24
N ASP A 56 -8.37 10.60 -5.30
CA ASP A 56 -9.40 10.78 -4.29
C ASP A 56 -8.82 10.85 -2.89
N PHE A 57 -9.47 11.63 -2.04
CA PHE A 57 -9.12 11.75 -0.63
C PHE A 57 -9.96 10.78 0.20
N ALA A 58 -9.33 10.05 1.11
CA ALA A 58 -10.02 9.35 2.20
C ALA A 58 -9.88 10.12 3.51
N ILE A 59 -10.97 10.28 4.26
CA ILE A 59 -10.99 10.95 5.58
C ILE A 59 -12.00 10.30 6.52
N ALA A 60 -11.69 10.23 7.82
CA ALA A 60 -12.66 9.83 8.84
C ALA A 60 -13.59 11.01 9.17
N VAL A 61 -14.90 10.79 9.05
CA VAL A 61 -15.94 11.77 9.38
C VAL A 61 -16.78 11.24 10.51
N LYS A 62 -16.92 12.04 11.57
CA LYS A 62 -17.79 11.70 12.69
C LYS A 62 -19.26 11.79 12.25
N ILE A 63 -20.00 10.70 12.41
CA ILE A 63 -21.43 10.60 12.07
C ILE A 63 -22.34 10.58 13.30
N LYS A 64 -21.78 10.31 14.48
CA LYS A 64 -22.51 10.34 15.75
C LYS A 64 -21.61 10.85 16.86
N GLU A 65 -22.14 11.78 17.65
CA GLU A 65 -21.45 12.25 18.84
C GLU A 65 -21.45 11.19 19.94
N GLY A 66 -20.33 11.13 20.67
CA GLY A 66 -20.25 10.33 21.89
C GLY A 66 -20.97 11.04 23.04
N VAL A 67 -21.43 10.26 24.02
CA VAL A 67 -22.11 10.76 25.23
C VAL A 67 -21.51 10.07 26.45
N GLY A 68 -21.12 10.82 27.48
CA GLY A 68 -20.57 10.25 28.72
C GLY A 68 -19.22 9.55 28.54
N ASN A 69 -18.84 8.73 29.53
CA ASN A 69 -17.61 7.92 29.47
C ASN A 69 -17.94 6.53 28.87
N PRO A 70 -17.45 6.18 27.66
CA PRO A 70 -17.77 4.90 27.02
C PRO A 70 -17.36 3.65 27.80
N VAL A 71 -16.47 3.78 28.80
CA VAL A 71 -16.04 2.68 29.67
C VAL A 71 -17.03 2.43 30.81
N GLU A 72 -17.82 3.43 31.19
CA GLU A 72 -18.77 3.35 32.31
C GLU A 72 -20.20 3.15 31.78
N ASP A 73 -20.89 4.23 31.43
CA ASP A 73 -22.28 4.25 30.99
C ASP A 73 -22.51 5.06 29.69
N GLY A 74 -21.41 5.53 29.09
CA GLY A 74 -21.42 6.34 27.88
C GLY A 74 -21.52 5.53 26.59
N THR A 75 -21.71 6.25 25.49
CA THR A 75 -21.64 5.71 24.11
C THR A 75 -20.48 6.39 23.38
N PRO A 76 -19.60 5.65 22.69
CA PRO A 76 -18.53 6.26 21.92
C PRO A 76 -19.08 7.03 20.72
N ALA A 77 -18.29 7.99 20.22
CA ALA A 77 -18.56 8.60 18.92
C ALA A 77 -18.44 7.53 17.82
N GLU A 78 -19.18 7.70 16.73
CA GLU A 78 -19.11 6.82 15.56
C GLU A 78 -18.63 7.62 14.34
N TYR A 79 -17.84 6.98 13.50
CA TYR A 79 -17.16 7.51 12.35
C TYR A 79 -17.42 6.62 11.12
N GLU A 80 -17.44 7.26 9.96
CA GLU A 80 -17.33 6.59 8.67
C GLU A 80 -16.15 7.16 7.89
N ILE A 81 -15.58 6.35 7.01
CA ILE A 81 -14.56 6.78 6.06
C ILE A 81 -15.30 7.29 4.84
N GLN A 82 -15.15 8.58 4.55
CA GLN A 82 -15.71 9.22 3.37
C GLN A 82 -14.61 9.49 2.34
N PHE A 83 -15.03 9.54 1.08
CA PHE A 83 -14.16 9.80 -0.06
C PHE A 83 -14.58 11.10 -0.76
N SER A 84 -13.65 11.82 -1.39
CA SER A 84 -13.96 13.05 -2.15
C SER A 84 -14.85 12.81 -3.38
N ASN A 85 -14.83 11.58 -3.89
CA ASN A 85 -15.67 11.05 -4.96
C ASN A 85 -16.96 10.46 -4.38
N LYS A 86 -17.91 10.13 -5.26
CA LYS A 86 -19.13 9.35 -5.02
C LYS A 86 -18.87 7.87 -4.65
N LEU A 87 -17.71 7.51 -4.13
CA LEU A 87 -17.46 6.18 -3.57
C LEU A 87 -18.34 5.97 -2.34
N LYS A 88 -18.71 4.71 -2.10
CA LYS A 88 -19.46 4.37 -0.88
C LYS A 88 -18.59 4.62 0.34
N SER A 89 -19.17 5.07 1.44
CA SER A 89 -18.43 5.15 2.71
C SER A 89 -18.16 3.77 3.29
N ILE A 90 -17.14 3.68 4.14
CA ILE A 90 -16.87 2.49 4.97
C ILE A 90 -17.26 2.85 6.41
N ASN A 91 -18.14 2.07 7.03
CA ASN A 91 -18.41 2.24 8.45
C ASN A 91 -17.17 1.79 9.25
N ALA A 92 -16.55 2.71 9.98
CA ALA A 92 -15.38 2.41 10.79
C ALA A 92 -15.77 2.10 12.24
N GLY A 93 -16.88 2.63 12.75
CA GLY A 93 -17.20 2.54 14.17
C GLY A 93 -16.52 3.68 14.92
N CYS A 94 -15.92 3.45 16.09
CA CYS A 94 -15.39 4.54 16.91
C CYS A 94 -13.92 4.87 16.67
N CYS A 95 -13.45 5.89 17.39
CA CYS A 95 -12.06 6.02 17.82
C CYS A 95 -11.07 6.43 16.70
N ASP A 96 -9.79 6.57 17.06
CA ASP A 96 -8.77 7.09 16.16
C ASP A 96 -8.51 6.13 14.99
N ILE A 97 -8.37 6.70 13.80
CA ILE A 97 -8.20 5.97 12.54
C ILE A 97 -7.00 6.53 11.79
N ILE A 98 -6.09 5.65 11.40
CA ILE A 98 -4.98 5.94 10.50
C ILE A 98 -5.20 5.15 9.21
N PHE A 99 -5.07 5.82 8.09
CA PHE A 99 -5.18 5.22 6.76
C PHE A 99 -3.82 4.93 6.18
N ILE A 100 -3.73 3.85 5.39
CA ILE A 100 -2.57 3.54 4.56
C ILE A 100 -3.09 3.31 3.13
N ASN A 101 -2.56 4.05 2.15
CA ASN A 101 -2.74 3.72 0.73
C ASN A 101 -1.73 2.61 0.40
N GLU A 102 -2.21 1.39 0.17
CA GLU A 102 -1.39 0.20 -0.09
C GLU A 102 -0.96 0.09 -1.56
N GLY A 103 -1.42 1.00 -2.42
CA GLY A 103 -1.36 0.86 -3.87
C GLY A 103 -2.22 -0.31 -4.37
N ASP A 104 -1.97 -0.77 -5.60
CA ASP A 104 -2.74 -1.86 -6.21
C ASP A 104 -2.22 -3.25 -5.75
N LEU A 105 -2.77 -3.77 -4.65
CA LEU A 105 -2.41 -5.09 -4.12
C LEU A 105 -3.01 -6.22 -4.98
N ASN A 106 -4.22 -6.04 -5.50
CA ASN A 106 -4.98 -7.11 -6.14
C ASN A 106 -4.82 -7.20 -7.69
N ASN A 107 -4.12 -6.24 -8.31
CA ASN A 107 -3.95 -6.05 -9.76
C ASN A 107 -5.21 -5.66 -10.55
N ASP A 108 -6.15 -4.94 -9.96
CA ASP A 108 -7.33 -4.42 -10.67
C ASP A 108 -7.16 -2.98 -11.18
N GLY A 109 -6.00 -2.37 -10.90
CA GLY A 109 -5.63 -1.02 -11.30
C GLY A 109 -6.09 0.08 -10.35
N ALA A 110 -6.93 -0.24 -9.35
CA ALA A 110 -7.28 0.70 -8.28
C ALA A 110 -6.29 0.57 -7.10
N ASP A 111 -6.10 1.66 -6.37
CA ASP A 111 -5.41 1.66 -5.09
C ASP A 111 -6.28 0.97 -4.02
N ASP A 112 -5.63 0.17 -3.16
CA ASP A 112 -6.25 -0.46 -1.98
C ASP A 112 -5.95 0.37 -0.71
N ILE A 113 -6.84 0.28 0.28
CA ILE A 113 -6.74 1.05 1.53
C ILE A 113 -6.73 0.15 2.75
N SER A 114 -5.71 0.28 3.59
CA SER A 114 -5.75 -0.25 4.95
C SER A 114 -6.24 0.78 5.95
N VAL A 115 -7.03 0.31 6.91
CA VAL A 115 -7.59 1.07 8.02
C VAL A 115 -7.01 0.50 9.30
N PHE A 116 -6.14 1.26 9.96
CA PHE A 116 -5.60 0.95 11.27
C PHE A 116 -6.36 1.75 12.32
N GLN A 117 -7.00 1.05 13.25
CA GLN A 117 -8.01 1.65 14.12
C GLN A 117 -7.77 1.33 15.58
N ALA A 118 -7.82 2.37 16.40
CA ALA A 118 -7.74 2.29 17.85
C ALA A 118 -8.97 1.57 18.43
N PRO A 119 -8.79 0.76 19.48
CA PRO A 119 -9.92 0.19 20.19
C PRO A 119 -10.63 1.27 21.02
N GLY A 120 -11.90 1.05 21.36
CA GLY A 120 -12.60 1.90 22.33
C GLY A 120 -12.02 1.83 23.74
N ASN A 121 -11.33 0.74 24.08
CA ASN A 121 -10.59 0.57 25.32
C ASN A 121 -9.48 -0.47 25.11
N GLY A 122 -8.37 -0.32 25.82
CA GLY A 122 -7.22 -1.20 25.77
C GLY A 122 -6.22 -0.82 24.69
N CYS A 123 -5.33 -1.76 24.38
CA CYS A 123 -4.12 -1.48 23.60
C CYS A 123 -3.94 -2.46 22.45
N VAL A 124 -5.05 -2.97 21.93
CA VAL A 124 -5.09 -3.90 20.80
C VAL A 124 -5.85 -3.22 19.68
N TYR A 125 -5.09 -2.74 18.70
CA TYR A 125 -5.64 -2.07 17.53
C TYR A 125 -6.09 -3.12 16.53
N SER A 126 -6.96 -2.71 15.61
CA SER A 126 -7.36 -3.56 14.49
C SER A 126 -6.86 -2.98 13.18
N MET A 127 -6.54 -3.85 12.23
CA MET A 127 -6.20 -3.47 10.87
C MET A 127 -7.03 -4.28 9.88
N ALA A 128 -7.57 -3.63 8.87
CA ALA A 128 -8.29 -4.27 7.78
C ALA A 128 -7.97 -3.57 6.45
N THR A 129 -7.87 -4.34 5.36
CA THR A 129 -7.55 -3.82 4.03
C THR A 129 -8.70 -4.03 3.08
N TYR A 130 -9.08 -2.97 2.38
CA TYR A 130 -10.23 -2.90 1.50
C TYR A 130 -9.82 -2.56 0.07
N SER A 131 -10.60 -3.10 -0.86
CA SER A 131 -10.52 -2.81 -2.29
C SER A 131 -11.89 -2.43 -2.82
N TYR A 132 -11.97 -1.48 -3.75
CA TYR A 132 -13.26 -1.04 -4.32
C TYR A 132 -13.66 -1.85 -5.55
N ILE A 133 -14.18 -3.04 -5.31
CA ILE A 133 -14.47 -4.01 -6.37
C ILE A 133 -15.95 -3.95 -6.74
N LYS A 134 -16.23 -3.65 -8.02
CA LYS A 134 -17.59 -3.64 -8.60
C LYS A 134 -18.56 -2.73 -7.83
N GLY A 135 -18.11 -1.51 -7.50
CA GLY A 135 -18.94 -0.49 -6.86
C GLY A 135 -19.16 -0.69 -5.35
N ASN A 136 -18.38 -1.56 -4.70
CA ASN A 136 -18.47 -1.84 -3.27
C ASN A 136 -17.09 -2.09 -2.66
N TRP A 137 -16.88 -1.61 -1.44
CA TRP A 137 -15.70 -1.97 -0.64
C TRP A 137 -15.76 -3.43 -0.20
N GLN A 138 -14.73 -4.18 -0.53
CA GLN A 138 -14.56 -5.57 -0.13
C GLN A 138 -13.28 -5.72 0.67
N LYS A 139 -13.34 -6.45 1.79
CA LYS A 139 -12.13 -6.79 2.56
C LYS A 139 -11.30 -7.80 1.77
N ILE A 140 -10.13 -7.38 1.29
CA ILE A 140 -9.16 -8.25 0.61
C ILE A 140 -8.16 -8.86 1.60
N VAL A 141 -7.98 -8.22 2.76
CA VAL A 141 -7.33 -8.79 3.95
C VAL A 141 -8.34 -8.74 5.10
N ALA A 142 -8.55 -9.88 5.75
CA ALA A 142 -9.45 -9.96 6.90
C ALA A 142 -8.94 -9.08 8.05
N THR A 143 -9.84 -8.62 8.91
CA THR A 143 -9.45 -7.84 10.08
C THR A 143 -8.55 -8.67 11.00
N PHE A 144 -7.38 -8.14 11.34
CA PHE A 144 -6.45 -8.75 12.29
C PHE A 144 -6.06 -7.77 13.39
N LEU A 145 -5.51 -8.29 14.48
CA LEU A 145 -5.22 -7.54 15.70
C LEU A 145 -3.73 -7.22 15.80
N ILE A 146 -3.44 -6.00 16.26
CA ILE A 146 -2.09 -5.50 16.51
C ILE A 146 -2.05 -5.05 17.98
N PRO A 147 -1.55 -5.90 18.89
CA PRO A 147 -1.24 -5.50 20.26
C PRO A 147 -0.12 -4.47 20.23
N THR A 148 -0.40 -3.25 20.69
CA THR A 148 0.57 -2.13 20.65
C THR A 148 1.26 -1.91 21.99
N GLY A 149 0.84 -2.61 23.06
CA GLY A 149 1.38 -2.37 24.41
C GLY A 149 1.08 -0.96 24.93
N CYS A 150 0.10 -0.28 24.34
CA CYS A 150 -0.28 1.11 24.61
C CYS A 150 0.75 2.13 24.09
N GLU A 151 1.65 1.68 23.22
CA GLU A 151 2.64 2.51 22.54
C GLU A 151 2.17 2.88 21.13
N SER A 152 2.76 3.93 20.58
CA SER A 152 2.54 4.31 19.18
C SER A 152 3.24 3.31 18.27
N VAL A 153 2.54 2.80 17.26
CA VAL A 153 3.14 2.01 16.18
C VAL A 153 3.69 2.96 15.13
N SER A 154 4.92 2.75 14.68
CA SER A 154 5.52 3.63 13.68
C SER A 154 4.89 3.45 12.30
N GLU A 155 4.90 4.51 11.49
CA GLU A 155 4.41 4.47 10.11
C GLU A 155 5.11 3.38 9.28
N ASP A 156 6.43 3.27 9.43
CA ASP A 156 7.26 2.26 8.77
C ASP A 156 6.89 0.82 9.14
N GLU A 157 6.40 0.59 10.36
CA GLU A 157 5.91 -0.73 10.78
C GLU A 157 4.54 -1.00 10.19
N LEU A 158 3.64 -0.02 10.21
CA LEU A 158 2.29 -0.14 9.63
C LEU A 158 2.35 -0.44 8.13
N GLN A 159 3.20 0.25 7.37
CA GLN A 159 3.38 0.03 5.93
C GLN A 159 3.93 -1.36 5.58
N LYS A 160 4.56 -2.06 6.52
CA LYS A 160 5.07 -3.43 6.31
C LYS A 160 4.04 -4.49 6.67
N ARG A 161 2.90 -4.13 7.27
CA ARG A 161 1.91 -5.09 7.75
C ARG A 161 1.17 -5.80 6.64
N VAL A 162 0.92 -5.15 5.50
CA VAL A 162 0.22 -5.71 4.35
C VAL A 162 1.07 -5.46 3.12
N PHE A 163 1.27 -6.49 2.30
CA PHE A 163 2.16 -6.38 1.15
C PHE A 163 1.84 -7.46 0.11
N LYS A 164 2.38 -7.27 -1.08
CA LYS A 164 2.20 -8.15 -2.22
C LYS A 164 3.50 -8.88 -2.54
N GLU A 165 3.40 -10.17 -2.79
CA GLU A 165 4.47 -10.98 -3.38
C GLU A 165 3.93 -11.74 -4.59
N GLY A 166 4.41 -11.36 -5.78
CA GLY A 166 3.84 -11.84 -7.04
C GLY A 166 2.36 -11.48 -7.14
N ASN A 167 1.51 -12.49 -7.34
CA ASN A 167 0.06 -12.33 -7.43
C ASN A 167 -0.68 -12.63 -6.11
N SER A 168 0.05 -12.74 -5.00
CA SER A 168 -0.52 -13.07 -3.70
C SER A 168 -0.31 -11.93 -2.71
N ILE A 169 -1.38 -11.63 -1.97
CA ILE A 169 -1.36 -10.65 -0.88
C ILE A 169 -1.01 -11.40 0.40
N TYR A 170 -0.10 -10.81 1.17
CA TYR A 170 0.37 -11.31 2.45
C TYR A 170 0.23 -10.22 3.51
N PHE A 171 0.21 -10.65 4.76
CA PHE A 171 0.19 -9.75 5.89
C PHE A 171 0.89 -10.36 7.10
N TYR A 172 1.37 -9.50 8.00
CA TYR A 172 2.03 -9.88 9.24
C TYR A 172 1.11 -9.67 10.45
N GLU A 173 0.61 -10.77 11.01
CA GLU A 173 -0.08 -10.78 12.30
C GLU A 173 0.92 -10.93 13.44
N SER A 174 0.55 -10.44 14.62
CA SER A 174 1.35 -10.67 15.82
C SER A 174 1.20 -12.12 16.28
N ASP A 175 2.30 -12.81 16.58
CA ASP A 175 2.27 -14.14 17.18
C ASP A 175 1.94 -14.02 18.66
N LEU A 176 0.71 -14.39 19.02
CA LEU A 176 0.25 -14.33 20.41
C LEU A 176 0.95 -15.38 21.32
N ASN A 177 1.72 -16.31 20.74
CA ASN A 177 2.50 -17.29 21.50
C ASN A 177 3.97 -16.90 21.68
N ASP A 178 4.41 -15.79 21.06
CA ASP A 178 5.77 -15.26 21.23
C ASP A 178 5.74 -14.02 22.13
N GLU A 179 6.31 -14.16 23.32
CA GLU A 179 6.41 -13.07 24.31
C GLU A 179 7.26 -11.89 23.81
N ASN A 180 8.06 -12.08 22.76
CA ASN A 180 8.86 -11.02 22.15
C ASN A 180 8.11 -10.25 21.05
N GLY A 181 6.83 -10.57 20.79
CA GLY A 181 6.02 -9.89 19.80
C GLY A 181 6.41 -10.23 18.35
N GLY A 182 6.88 -11.46 18.10
CA GLY A 182 7.19 -11.95 16.77
C GLY A 182 6.02 -11.83 15.80
N LEU A 183 6.32 -11.81 14.50
CA LEU A 183 5.33 -11.66 13.44
C LEU A 183 5.18 -12.95 12.64
N VAL A 184 3.94 -13.37 12.40
CA VAL A 184 3.61 -14.51 11.54
C VAL A 184 3.12 -13.99 10.20
N LYS A 185 3.83 -14.39 9.13
CA LYS A 185 3.38 -14.12 7.77
C LYS A 185 2.18 -15.00 7.42
N ARG A 186 1.08 -14.38 7.00
CA ARG A 186 -0.14 -15.04 6.54
C ARG A 186 -0.43 -14.65 5.09
N LYS A 187 -1.00 -15.58 4.33
CA LYS A 187 -1.52 -15.31 2.99
C LYS A 187 -2.97 -14.86 3.11
N ALA A 188 -3.34 -13.74 2.49
CA ALA A 188 -4.71 -13.28 2.46
C ALA A 188 -5.59 -14.25 1.68
N SER A 189 -6.78 -14.54 2.21
CA SER A 189 -7.79 -15.34 1.53
C SER A 189 -8.91 -14.41 1.10
N ILE A 190 -8.93 -14.04 -0.18
CA ILE A 190 -10.01 -13.25 -0.76
C ILE A 190 -11.23 -14.15 -0.82
N LYS A 191 -12.23 -13.88 0.01
CA LYS A 191 -13.54 -14.55 -0.09
C LYS A 191 -14.28 -13.94 -1.26
N ASN A 192 -14.34 -14.67 -2.38
CA ASN A 192 -15.18 -14.36 -3.52
C ASN A 192 -16.67 -14.50 -3.20
#